data_AF-A0A212TK56-F1
#
_entry.id   AF-A0A212TK56-F1
#
_cell.length_a   1.000
_cell.length_b   1.000
_cell.length_c   1.000
_cell.angle_alpha   90.00
_cell.angle_beta   90.00
_cell.angle_gamma   90.00
#
_symmetry.space_group_name_H-M   'P 1'
#
loop_
_entity.id
_entity.type
_entity.pdbx_description
1 polymer ?
#
loop_
_entity_poly.entity_id
_entity_poly.type
_entity_poly.pdbx_seq_one_letter_code
_entity_poly.pdbx_strand_id
1 'polypeptide(L)'
;MKKLFYIVGCLVVLSSSPVLAVAEDPAVVVVRIYESRVTVEVTVVRGTGQPEFYKFGSGSRQKDLVAAATGYQEVIAKLYAQGYILQESLEGIQGESSNLHTLIFVKAPSRD
;
A
#
# COMPACT_ATOMS: atom_id res chain seq x y z
N MET A 1 -40.15 35.78 26.45
CA MET A 1 -39.44 35.36 25.21
C MET A 1 -37.95 35.76 25.27
N LYS A 2 -37.15 35.11 26.13
CA LYS A 2 -35.69 35.34 26.23
C LYS A 2 -34.86 34.05 26.27
N LYS A 3 -35.51 32.89 26.37
CA LYS A 3 -34.85 31.57 26.47
C LYS A 3 -34.55 30.92 25.12
N LEU A 4 -35.07 31.46 24.01
CA LEU A 4 -34.84 30.90 22.68
C LEU A 4 -33.46 31.24 22.10
N PHE A 5 -32.79 32.29 22.58
CA PHE A 5 -31.53 32.74 21.98
C PHE A 5 -30.32 31.88 22.38
N TYR A 6 -30.41 31.10 23.46
CA TYR A 6 -29.28 30.27 23.91
C TYR A 6 -29.10 28.98 23.11
N ILE A 7 -30.16 28.47 22.47
CA ILE A 7 -30.10 27.18 21.73
C ILE A 7 -29.51 27.37 20.33
N VAL A 8 -29.71 28.52 19.70
CA VAL A 8 -29.20 28.79 18.35
C VAL A 8 -27.68 28.96 18.32
N GLY A 9 -27.07 29.46 19.40
CA GLY A 9 -25.62 29.62 19.51
C GLY A 9 -24.84 28.30 19.59
N CYS A 10 -25.38 27.29 20.27
CA CYS A 10 -24.72 25.98 20.38
C CYS A 10 -24.73 25.20 19.06
N LEU A 11 -25.71 25.44 18.18
CA LEU A 11 -25.81 24.79 16.87
C LEU A 11 -24.75 25.27 15.87
N VAL A 12 -24.29 26.53 15.98
CA VAL A 12 -23.27 27.09 15.09
C VAL A 12 -21.85 26.66 15.48
N VAL A 13 -21.64 26.33 16.77
CA VAL A 13 -20.34 25.84 17.28
C VAL A 13 -20.13 24.34 16.99
N LEU A 14 -21.19 23.55 16.82
CA LEU A 14 -21.08 22.14 16.40
C LEU A 14 -20.92 21.95 14.88
N SER A 15 -21.21 22.96 14.05
CA SER A 15 -21.04 22.86 12.59
C SER A 15 -19.61 23.13 12.11
N SER A 16 -18.69 23.44 13.02
CA SER A 16 -17.31 23.79 12.69
C SER A 16 -16.28 22.77 13.17
N SER A 17 -16.65 21.49 13.29
CA SER A 17 -15.62 20.47 13.21
C SER A 17 -15.19 20.39 11.74
N PRO A 18 -13.98 20.86 11.37
CA PRO A 18 -13.40 20.28 10.18
C PRO A 18 -13.31 18.79 10.52
N VAL A 19 -14.12 17.97 9.87
CA VAL A 19 -13.68 16.61 9.59
C VAL A 19 -12.48 16.83 8.70
N LEU A 20 -11.33 17.03 9.33
CA LEU A 20 -10.07 16.69 8.73
C LEU A 20 -10.29 15.22 8.40
N ALA A 21 -10.63 14.97 7.13
CA ALA A 21 -10.26 13.74 6.47
C ALA A 21 -8.74 13.70 6.59
N VAL A 22 -8.26 13.33 7.77
CA VAL A 22 -6.99 12.68 7.95
C VAL A 22 -7.10 11.57 6.93
N ALA A 23 -6.35 11.69 5.84
CA ALA A 23 -6.19 10.60 4.92
C ALA A 23 -5.60 9.48 5.78
N GLU A 24 -6.49 8.64 6.31
CA GLU A 24 -6.13 7.47 7.06
C GLU A 24 -5.19 6.70 6.15
N ASP A 25 -4.04 6.28 6.68
CA ASP A 25 -3.10 5.45 5.93
C ASP A 25 -3.93 4.38 5.19
N PRO A 26 -3.78 4.26 3.86
CA PRO A 26 -4.71 3.47 3.08
C PRO A 26 -4.72 2.05 3.64
N ALA A 27 -5.89 1.60 4.08
CA ALA A 27 -6.02 0.33 4.78
C ALA A 27 -5.49 -0.88 3.97
N VAL A 28 -5.45 -0.73 2.64
CA VAL A 28 -5.00 -1.75 1.68
C VAL A 28 -3.92 -1.18 0.76
N VAL A 29 -2.86 -1.96 0.57
CA VAL A 29 -1.79 -1.72 -0.39
C VAL A 29 -1.74 -2.89 -1.37
N VAL A 30 -1.73 -2.57 -2.67
CA VAL A 30 -1.63 -3.56 -3.73
C VAL A 30 -0.24 -3.48 -4.34
N VAL A 31 0.45 -4.62 -4.36
CA VAL A 31 1.78 -4.74 -4.95
C VAL A 31 1.66 -5.62 -6.18
N ARG A 32 1.91 -5.06 -7.36
CA ARG A 32 1.98 -5.81 -8.62
C ARG A 32 3.44 -6.08 -8.95
N ILE A 33 3.74 -7.35 -9.23
CA ILE A 33 5.06 -7.83 -9.58
C ILE A 33 4.98 -8.36 -11.00
N TYR A 34 5.72 -7.74 -11.91
CA TYR A 34 6.02 -8.29 -13.21
C TYR A 34 7.44 -8.84 -13.18
N GLU A 35 7.58 -10.14 -13.40
CA GLU A 35 8.88 -10.80 -13.45
C GLU A 35 9.10 -11.36 -14.85
N SER A 36 10.22 -11.00 -15.46
CA SER A 36 10.69 -11.54 -16.73
C SER A 36 12.03 -12.23 -16.53
N ARG A 37 12.55 -12.89 -17.58
CA ARG A 37 13.87 -13.55 -17.51
C ARG A 37 15.05 -12.65 -17.16
N VAL A 38 14.91 -11.32 -17.27
CA VAL A 38 16.03 -10.37 -17.13
C VAL A 38 15.77 -9.27 -16.11
N THR A 39 14.50 -9.01 -15.77
CA THR A 39 14.15 -7.95 -14.83
C THR A 39 12.89 -8.29 -14.05
N VAL A 40 12.86 -7.80 -12.82
CA VAL A 40 11.65 -7.67 -12.01
C VAL A 40 11.26 -6.19 -11.96
N GLU A 41 9.98 -5.92 -12.15
CA GLU A 41 9.36 -4.62 -11.96
C GLU A 41 8.26 -4.76 -10.90
N VAL A 42 8.38 -4.00 -9.82
CA VAL A 42 7.41 -3.99 -8.73
C VAL A 42 6.74 -2.63 -8.68
N THR A 43 5.41 -2.63 -8.71
CA THR A 43 4.58 -1.44 -8.57
C THR A 43 3.79 -1.53 -7.28
N VAL A 44 3.97 -0.56 -6.38
CA VAL A 44 3.22 -0.48 -5.12
C VAL A 44 2.20 0.65 -5.23
N VAL A 45 0.92 0.32 -5.05
CA VAL A 45 -0.20 1.28 -5.10
C VAL A 45 -0.86 1.38 -3.74
N ARG A 46 -1.13 2.62 -3.30
CA ARG A 46 -1.67 2.93 -1.98
C ARG A 46 -2.80 3.95 -2.09
N GLY A 47 -4.04 3.53 -1.85
CA GLY A 47 -5.21 4.41 -1.92
C GLY A 47 -5.24 5.24 -3.21
N THR A 48 -5.39 6.56 -3.08
CA THR A 48 -5.39 7.53 -4.20
C THR A 48 -4.02 8.16 -4.45
N GLY A 49 -2.96 7.69 -3.79
CA GLY A 49 -1.60 8.21 -3.93
C GLY A 49 -0.93 7.81 -5.25
N GLN A 50 0.19 8.46 -5.56
CA GLN A 50 1.02 8.09 -6.71
C GLN A 50 1.66 6.71 -6.50
N PRO A 51 1.69 5.84 -7.53
CA PRO A 51 2.37 4.56 -7.44
C PRO A 51 3.88 4.70 -7.20
N GLU A 52 4.44 3.80 -6.39
CA GLU A 52 5.89 3.64 -6.25
C GLU A 52 6.38 2.53 -7.18
N PHE A 53 7.48 2.78 -7.90
CA PHE A 53 8.05 1.83 -8.85
C PHE A 53 9.45 1.38 -8.42
N TYR A 54 9.68 0.07 -8.45
CA TYR A 54 10.97 -0.54 -8.16
C TYR A 54 11.36 -1.44 -9.32
N LYS A 55 12.65 -1.45 -9.68
CA LYS A 55 13.17 -2.28 -10.75
C LYS A 55 14.51 -2.86 -10.35
N PHE A 56 14.68 -4.15 -10.56
CA PHE A 56 15.93 -4.85 -10.30
C PHE A 56 16.15 -6.01 -11.29
N GLY A 57 17.35 -6.58 -11.27
CA GLY A 57 17.73 -7.68 -12.14
C GLY A 57 16.98 -8.98 -11.78
N SER A 58 16.64 -9.75 -12.81
CA SER A 58 16.22 -11.16 -12.69
C SER A 58 17.11 -12.02 -13.58
N GLY A 59 16.99 -13.34 -13.44
CA GLY A 59 17.74 -14.31 -14.21
C GLY A 59 18.23 -15.49 -13.36
N SER A 60 18.88 -16.44 -14.01
CA SER A 60 19.33 -17.69 -13.38
C SER A 60 20.76 -17.65 -12.85
N ARG A 61 21.51 -16.56 -13.06
CA ARG A 61 22.86 -16.43 -12.53
C ARG A 61 22.80 -15.99 -11.07
N GLN A 62 23.78 -16.42 -10.27
CA GLN A 62 23.82 -16.11 -8.83
C GLN A 62 23.65 -14.62 -8.53
N LYS A 63 24.34 -13.73 -9.27
CA LYS A 63 24.22 -12.29 -9.06
C LYS A 63 22.81 -11.76 -9.31
N ASP A 64 22.09 -12.36 -10.27
CA ASP A 64 20.75 -11.94 -10.66
C ASP A 64 19.74 -12.45 -9.61
N LEU A 65 19.91 -13.69 -9.13
CA LEU A 65 19.13 -14.25 -8.02
C LEU A 65 19.29 -13.43 -6.72
N VAL A 66 20.53 -13.02 -6.40
CA VAL A 66 20.80 -12.17 -5.24
C VAL A 66 20.13 -10.80 -5.42
N ALA A 67 20.26 -10.18 -6.59
CA ALA A 67 19.62 -8.90 -6.87
C ALA A 67 18.09 -8.97 -6.73
N ALA A 68 17.46 -10.03 -7.25
CA ALA A 68 16.03 -10.25 -7.11
C ALA A 68 15.61 -10.45 -5.65
N ALA A 69 16.32 -11.32 -4.92
CA ALA A 69 16.01 -11.59 -3.52
C ALA A 69 16.16 -10.32 -2.64
N THR A 70 17.23 -9.55 -2.83
CA THR A 70 17.43 -8.28 -2.11
C THR A 70 16.35 -7.27 -2.46
N GLY A 71 16.04 -7.08 -3.74
CA GLY A 71 15.01 -6.15 -4.18
C GLY A 71 13.62 -6.49 -3.61
N TYR A 72 13.23 -7.77 -3.62
CA TYR A 72 11.99 -8.20 -2.97
C TYR A 72 12.01 -7.95 -1.46
N GLN A 73 13.11 -8.30 -0.78
CA GLN A 73 13.23 -8.12 0.66
C GLN A 73 13.12 -6.65 1.06
N GLU A 74 13.75 -5.73 0.34
CA GLU A 74 13.69 -4.29 0.61
C GLU A 74 12.27 -3.73 0.48
N VAL A 75 11.56 -4.07 -0.61
CA VAL A 75 10.18 -3.62 -0.82
C VAL A 75 9.25 -4.16 0.26
N ILE A 76 9.34 -5.45 0.56
CA ILE A 76 8.49 -6.10 1.57
C ILE A 76 8.82 -5.56 2.97
N ALA A 77 10.09 -5.40 3.31
CA ALA A 77 10.51 -4.86 4.60
C ALA A 77 10.02 -3.42 4.80
N LYS A 78 10.03 -2.59 3.75
CA LYS A 78 9.46 -1.23 3.81
C LYS A 78 7.97 -1.25 4.14
N LEU A 79 7.21 -2.18 3.55
CA LEU A 79 5.78 -2.36 3.86
C LEU A 79 5.57 -2.81 5.31
N TYR A 80 6.36 -3.78 5.77
CA TYR A 80 6.30 -4.27 7.14
C TYR A 80 6.67 -3.19 8.18
N ALA A 81 7.70 -2.40 7.92
CA ALA A 81 8.10 -1.28 8.78
C ALA A 81 7.00 -0.20 8.90
N GLN A 82 6.15 -0.09 7.87
CA GLN A 82 4.99 0.80 7.86
C GLN A 82 3.74 0.16 8.50
N GLY A 83 3.86 -1.04 9.07
CA GLY A 83 2.77 -1.75 9.74
C GLY A 83 1.79 -2.43 8.79
N TYR A 84 2.15 -2.61 7.51
CA TYR A 84 1.37 -3.43 6.60
C TYR A 84 1.75 -4.89 6.73
N ILE A 85 0.80 -5.80 6.62
CA ILE A 85 1.02 -7.25 6.71
C ILE A 85 0.51 -7.86 5.40
N LEU A 86 1.26 -8.83 4.85
CA LEU A 86 0.84 -9.59 3.69
C LEU A 86 -0.41 -10.40 4.06
N GLN A 87 -1.51 -10.15 3.36
CA GLN A 87 -2.77 -10.84 3.58
C GLN A 87 -3.00 -11.93 2.54
N GLU A 88 -2.67 -11.65 1.28
CA GLU A 88 -2.96 -12.56 0.18
C GLU A 88 -1.93 -12.42 -0.95
N SER A 89 -1.70 -13.53 -1.67
CA SER A 89 -0.92 -13.59 -2.89
C SER A 89 -1.79 -14.21 -3.98
N LEU A 90 -1.91 -13.49 -5.09
CA LEU A 90 -2.68 -13.88 -6.25
C LEU A 90 -1.72 -14.15 -7.41
N GLU A 91 -1.85 -15.33 -8.00
CA GLU A 91 -1.21 -15.62 -9.28
C GLU A 91 -1.91 -14.80 -10.37
N GLY A 92 -1.11 -14.02 -11.11
CA GLY A 92 -1.56 -13.36 -12.33
C GLY A 92 -1.26 -14.21 -13.55
N ILE A 93 -1.10 -13.55 -14.70
CA ILE A 93 -0.75 -14.19 -15.96
C ILE A 93 0.60 -14.88 -15.81
N GLN A 94 0.63 -16.19 -16.05
CA GLN A 94 1.85 -16.99 -16.13
C GLN A 94 2.16 -17.23 -17.62
N GLY A 95 3.35 -16.83 -18.04
CA GLY A 95 3.80 -16.92 -19.43
C GLY A 95 5.19 -17.56 -19.53
N GLU A 96 5.55 -18.01 -20.72
CA GLU A 96 6.83 -18.73 -20.95
C GLU A 96 8.08 -17.87 -20.65
N SER A 97 7.95 -16.54 -20.80
CA SER A 97 9.05 -15.58 -20.62
C SER A 97 8.83 -14.60 -19.48
N SER A 98 7.62 -14.55 -18.92
CA SER A 98 7.26 -13.57 -17.90
C SER A 98 6.03 -13.99 -17.11
N ASN A 99 6.04 -13.67 -15.83
CA ASN A 99 4.95 -13.93 -14.91
C ASN A 99 4.49 -12.62 -14.25
N LEU A 100 3.22 -12.59 -13.90
CA LEU A 100 2.62 -11.54 -13.09
C LEU A 100 2.15 -12.14 -11.77
N HIS A 101 2.44 -11.45 -10.67
CA HIS A 101 1.92 -11.76 -9.35
C HIS A 101 1.35 -10.50 -8.73
N THR A 102 0.32 -10.66 -7.89
CA THR A 102 -0.22 -9.56 -7.10
C THR A 102 -0.20 -9.95 -5.64
N LEU A 103 0.39 -9.10 -4.80
CA LEU A 103 0.35 -9.25 -3.36
C LEU A 103 -0.58 -8.18 -2.78
N ILE A 104 -1.42 -8.57 -1.83
CA ILE A 104 -2.31 -7.67 -1.11
C ILE A 104 -1.81 -7.55 0.32
N PHE A 105 -1.52 -6.34 0.73
CA PHE A 105 -1.12 -6.01 2.08
C PHE A 105 -2.20 -5.19 2.76
N VAL A 106 -2.42 -5.42 4.05
CA VAL A 106 -3.39 -4.68 4.87
C VAL A 106 -2.70 -4.05 6.07
N LYS A 107 -3.16 -2.88 6.51
CA LYS A 107 -2.64 -2.26 7.73
C LYS A 107 -3.00 -3.16 8.92
N ALA A 108 -2.01 -3.48 9.74
CA ALA A 108 -2.25 -4.23 10.96
C ALA A 108 -3.25 -3.47 11.86
N PRO A 109 -4.23 -4.16 12.46
CA PRO A 109 -5.11 -3.52 13.43
C PRO A 109 -4.27 -2.97 14.60
N SER A 110 -4.60 -1.77 15.07
CA SER A 110 -4.01 -1.26 16.31
C SER A 110 -4.38 -2.21 17.44
N ARG A 111 -3.39 -2.62 18.23
CA ARG A 111 -3.65 -3.27 19.51
C ARG A 111 -4.00 -2.17 20.50
N ASP A 112 -5.30 -2.02 20.75
CA ASP A 112 -5.82 -1.22 21.87
C ASP A 112 -5.58 -1.93 23.21
#